data_AF-A0A7C6IXG1-F1
#
_entry.id   AF-A0A7C6IXG1-F1
#
_cell.length_a   1.000
_cell.length_b   1.000
_cell.length_c   1.000
_cell.angle_alpha   90.00
_cell.angle_beta   90.00
_cell.angle_gamma   90.00
#
_symmetry.space_group_name_H-M   'P 1'
#
loop_
_entity.id
_entity.type
_entity.pdbx_description
1 polymer ?
#
loop_
_entity_poly.entity_id
_entity_poly.type
_entity_poly.pdbx_seq_one_letter_code
_entity_poly.pdbx_strand_id
1 'polypeptide(L)'
;MIKKLEKVLQEYGKKIDEIQQSYQTKKAYIGQNFKGEYYQSSLSIAKAEREQEINAIKEATKGNVNRIIDELKEKVDNMVISDAEKLATLQGYRGIKLSATEIEALAKANQGDYMAMKLLSQLASDNGYNLRYTSVEDLQEAITELESKANTFLKSYDGTKESQSYTNGLITVLEHPFEDYEELFNSSSLSVTTKPRPSLTQEQAETVKKLFEGYSDNLEARADSLSFAGMDGKELLSSYYEIISAEA
;
A
#
# COMPACT_ATOMS: atom_id res chain seq x y z
N MET A 1 -8.33 -10.14 10.57
CA MET A 1 -7.49 -9.63 11.69
C MET A 1 -7.69 -8.15 11.94
N ILE A 2 -7.98 -7.32 10.93
CA ILE A 2 -8.38 -5.92 11.21
C ILE A 2 -9.61 -5.82 12.11
N LYS A 3 -10.69 -6.59 11.89
CA LYS A 3 -11.85 -6.56 12.80
C LYS A 3 -11.47 -6.80 14.27
N LYS A 4 -10.38 -7.55 14.52
CA LYS A 4 -9.82 -7.69 15.87
C LYS A 4 -9.12 -6.41 16.32
N LEU A 5 -8.31 -5.77 15.46
CA LEU A 5 -7.65 -4.49 15.73
C LEU A 5 -8.68 -3.37 16.00
N GLU A 6 -9.68 -3.23 15.13
CA GLU A 6 -10.78 -2.27 15.27
C GLU A 6 -11.48 -2.43 16.62
N LYS A 7 -11.87 -3.66 16.97
CA LYS A 7 -12.50 -3.97 18.25
C LYS A 7 -11.61 -3.57 19.44
N VAL A 8 -10.31 -3.85 19.36
CA VAL A 8 -9.33 -3.45 20.40
C VAL A 8 -9.27 -1.93 20.57
N LEU A 9 -9.28 -1.18 19.46
CA LEU A 9 -9.26 0.29 19.50
C LEU A 9 -10.59 0.89 19.99
N GLN A 10 -11.72 0.32 19.61
CA GLN A 10 -13.05 0.71 20.10
C GLN A 10 -13.21 0.43 21.60
N GLU A 11 -12.74 -0.73 22.07
CA GLU A 11 -12.73 -1.07 23.51
C GLU A 11 -11.84 -0.13 24.31
N TYR A 12 -10.67 0.26 23.76
CA TYR A 12 -9.85 1.31 24.33
C TYR A 12 -10.62 2.63 24.43
N GLY A 13 -11.23 3.09 23.34
CA GLY A 13 -12.01 4.33 23.31
C GLY A 13 -13.09 4.38 24.40
N LYS A 14 -13.88 3.32 24.52
CA LYS A 14 -14.91 3.19 25.56
C LYS A 14 -14.36 3.31 26.98
N LYS A 15 -13.26 2.62 27.29
CA LYS A 15 -12.63 2.68 28.62
C LYS A 15 -12.11 4.07 28.95
N ILE A 16 -11.51 4.74 27.97
CA ILE A 16 -11.01 6.11 28.16
C ILE A 16 -12.17 7.09 28.38
N ASP A 17 -13.29 6.92 27.68
CA ASP A 17 -14.49 7.74 27.88
C ASP A 17 -15.08 7.56 29.29
N GLU A 18 -15.12 6.32 29.80
CA GLU A 18 -15.57 6.02 31.16
C GLU A 18 -14.68 6.71 32.22
N ILE A 19 -13.36 6.62 32.07
CA ILE A 19 -12.39 7.31 32.94
C ILE A 19 -12.60 8.82 32.88
N GLN A 20 -12.77 9.36 31.67
CA GLN A 20 -12.98 10.79 31.48
C GLN A 20 -14.27 11.26 32.15
N GLN A 21 -15.37 10.51 32.02
CA GLN A 21 -16.64 10.83 32.67
C GLN A 21 -16.53 10.77 34.21
N SER A 22 -15.83 9.77 34.73
CA SER A 22 -15.51 9.65 36.16
C SER A 22 -14.71 10.87 36.65
N TYR A 23 -13.67 11.27 35.91
CA TYR A 23 -12.89 12.46 36.21
C TYR A 23 -13.71 13.75 36.20
N GLN A 24 -14.61 13.95 35.21
CA GLN A 24 -15.46 15.15 35.19
C GLN A 24 -16.39 15.20 36.40
N THR A 25 -16.92 14.06 36.84
CA THR A 25 -17.75 13.96 38.05
C THR A 25 -16.94 14.31 39.30
N LYS A 26 -15.74 13.76 39.43
CA LYS A 26 -14.82 14.05 40.55
C LYS A 26 -14.39 15.52 40.56
N LYS A 27 -14.09 16.10 39.40
CA LYS A 27 -13.75 17.51 39.23
C LYS A 27 -14.89 18.44 39.68
N ALA A 28 -16.14 18.12 39.30
CA ALA A 28 -17.31 18.88 39.72
C ALA A 28 -17.50 18.83 41.24
N TYR A 29 -17.37 17.64 41.83
CA TYR A 29 -17.42 17.47 43.29
C TYR A 29 -16.33 18.30 44.00
N ILE A 30 -15.09 18.26 43.50
CA ILE A 30 -14.00 19.03 44.08
C ILE A 30 -14.29 20.54 44.03
N GLY A 31 -14.82 21.03 42.92
CA GLY A 31 -15.18 22.45 42.75
C GLY A 31 -16.32 22.93 43.65
N GLN A 32 -17.21 22.03 44.08
CA GLN A 32 -18.29 22.36 45.03
C GLN A 32 -17.82 22.34 46.49
N ASN A 33 -16.88 21.46 46.85
CA ASN A 33 -16.56 21.16 48.25
C ASN A 33 -15.24 21.76 48.75
N PHE A 34 -14.31 22.13 47.86
CA PHE A 34 -13.01 22.67 48.24
C PHE A 34 -12.77 24.08 47.66
N LYS A 35 -11.92 24.86 48.34
CA LYS A 35 -11.49 26.20 47.91
C LYS A 35 -9.99 26.39 48.16
N GLY A 36 -9.40 27.40 47.51
CA GLY A 36 -7.99 27.77 47.72
C GLY A 36 -7.01 26.62 47.45
N GLU A 37 -6.03 26.44 48.33
CA GLU A 37 -4.99 25.42 48.19
C GLU A 37 -5.53 23.98 48.19
N TYR A 38 -6.56 23.70 48.99
CA TYR A 38 -7.19 22.38 49.03
C TYR A 38 -7.89 22.02 47.72
N TYR A 39 -8.47 23.00 47.02
CA TYR A 39 -9.02 22.81 45.68
C TYR A 39 -7.91 22.44 44.69
N GLN A 40 -6.82 23.21 44.67
CA GLN A 40 -5.71 22.99 43.74
C GLN A 40 -5.04 21.62 43.98
N SER A 41 -4.77 21.28 45.24
CA SER A 41 -4.19 19.98 45.61
C SER A 41 -5.10 18.82 45.19
N SER A 42 -6.39 18.87 45.52
CA SER A 42 -7.33 17.79 45.19
C SER A 42 -7.53 17.63 43.68
N LEU A 43 -7.55 18.74 42.94
CA LEU A 43 -7.65 18.73 41.49
C LEU A 43 -6.38 18.14 40.85
N SER A 44 -5.20 18.47 41.39
CA SER A 44 -3.93 17.91 40.90
C SER A 44 -3.86 16.40 41.10
N ILE A 45 -4.30 15.90 42.25
CA ILE A 45 -4.36 14.46 42.53
C ILE A 45 -5.33 13.77 41.56
N ALA A 46 -6.54 14.32 41.39
CA ALA A 46 -7.53 13.75 40.48
C ALA A 46 -7.06 13.74 39.01
N LYS A 47 -6.27 14.74 38.58
CA LYS A 47 -5.64 14.76 37.26
C LYS A 47 -4.58 13.66 37.11
N ALA A 48 -3.70 13.51 38.11
CA ALA A 48 -2.65 12.51 38.10
C ALA A 48 -3.22 11.07 38.10
N GLU A 49 -4.26 10.81 38.90
CA GLU A 49 -4.95 9.51 38.92
C GLU A 49 -5.57 9.18 37.55
N ARG A 50 -6.30 10.15 36.94
CA ARG A 50 -6.84 10.00 35.58
C ARG A 50 -5.74 9.64 34.58
N GLU A 51 -4.64 10.40 34.59
CA GLU A 51 -3.54 10.19 33.65
C GLU A 51 -2.85 8.84 33.86
N GLN A 52 -2.69 8.40 35.11
CA GLN A 52 -2.14 7.09 35.43
C GLN A 52 -3.05 5.96 34.92
N GLU A 53 -4.37 6.05 35.12
CA GLU A 53 -5.33 5.05 34.63
C GLU A 53 -5.34 4.99 33.10
N ILE A 54 -5.35 6.14 32.42
CA ILE A 54 -5.28 6.22 30.95
C ILE A 54 -3.99 5.58 30.44
N ASN A 55 -2.84 5.90 31.05
CA ASN A 55 -1.54 5.36 30.63
C ASN A 55 -1.44 3.85 30.83
N ALA A 56 -1.99 3.30 31.92
CA ALA A 56 -2.01 1.85 32.15
C ALA A 56 -2.81 1.11 31.07
N ILE A 57 -3.97 1.64 30.69
CA ILE A 57 -4.81 1.07 29.63
C ILE A 57 -4.12 1.22 28.27
N LYS A 58 -3.50 2.37 28.00
CA LYS A 58 -2.76 2.65 26.76
C LYS A 58 -1.65 1.62 26.51
N GLU A 59 -0.81 1.34 27.51
CA GLU A 59 0.28 0.38 27.35
C GLU A 59 -0.24 -1.05 27.15
N ALA A 60 -1.29 -1.46 27.87
CA ALA A 60 -1.92 -2.76 27.67
C ALA A 60 -2.51 -2.91 26.25
N THR A 61 -3.19 -1.87 25.76
CA THR A 61 -3.76 -1.87 24.41
C THR A 61 -2.67 -1.86 23.34
N LYS A 62 -1.59 -1.10 23.53
CA LYS A 62 -0.45 -1.06 22.61
C LYS A 62 0.16 -2.46 22.40
N GLY A 63 0.32 -3.25 23.46
CA GLY A 63 0.77 -4.64 23.34
C GLY A 63 -0.16 -5.50 22.48
N ASN A 64 -1.48 -5.33 22.62
CA ASN A 64 -2.47 -6.04 21.80
C ASN A 64 -2.45 -5.60 20.33
N VAL A 65 -2.31 -4.28 20.08
CA VAL A 65 -2.18 -3.73 18.72
C VAL A 65 -0.95 -4.32 18.04
N ASN A 66 0.21 -4.24 18.68
CA ASN A 66 1.47 -4.77 18.12
C ASN A 66 1.36 -6.24 17.77
N ARG A 67 0.81 -7.07 18.68
CA ARG A 67 0.61 -8.50 18.39
C ARG A 67 -0.28 -8.74 17.15
N ILE A 68 -1.35 -7.98 16.99
CA ILE A 68 -2.23 -8.12 15.81
C ILE A 68 -1.52 -7.66 14.54
N ILE A 69 -0.71 -6.60 14.60
CA ILE A 69 0.12 -6.14 13.48
C ILE A 69 1.17 -7.19 13.11
N ASP A 70 1.83 -7.81 14.09
CA ASP A 70 2.81 -8.86 13.85
C ASP A 70 2.17 -10.09 13.20
N GLU A 71 0.99 -10.53 13.68
CA GLU A 71 0.22 -11.60 13.04
C GLU A 71 -0.16 -11.27 11.59
N LEU A 72 -0.46 -9.99 11.30
CA LEU A 72 -0.74 -9.52 9.93
C LEU A 72 0.51 -9.57 9.03
N LYS A 73 1.66 -9.11 9.52
CA LYS A 73 2.94 -9.17 8.80
C LYS A 73 3.32 -10.63 8.51
N GLU A 74 3.26 -11.49 9.53
CA GLU A 74 3.54 -12.91 9.39
C GLU A 74 2.61 -13.59 8.37
N LYS A 75 1.32 -13.22 8.34
CA LYS A 75 0.40 -13.76 7.33
C LYS A 75 0.81 -13.36 5.91
N VAL A 76 1.21 -12.11 5.68
CA VAL A 76 1.69 -11.63 4.37
C VAL A 76 2.99 -12.33 3.98
N ASP A 77 3.93 -12.48 4.91
CA ASP A 77 5.20 -13.16 4.67
C ASP A 77 5.00 -14.65 4.36
N ASN A 78 4.00 -15.28 4.98
CA ASN A 78 3.63 -16.68 4.71
C ASN A 78 2.79 -16.87 3.44
N MET A 79 2.28 -15.80 2.80
CA MET A 79 1.62 -15.88 1.49
C MET A 79 2.61 -16.09 0.33
N VAL A 80 3.92 -16.13 0.61
CA VAL A 80 5.02 -16.31 -0.36
C VAL A 80 5.10 -17.73 -0.96
N ILE A 81 4.16 -18.63 -0.67
CA ILE A 81 4.24 -20.03 -1.09
C ILE A 81 3.71 -20.20 -2.52
N SER A 82 4.60 -20.43 -3.48
CA SER A 82 4.27 -21.16 -4.70
C SER A 82 4.83 -22.57 -4.65
N ASP A 83 4.10 -23.48 -5.26
CA ASP A 83 4.60 -24.80 -5.64
C ASP A 83 5.75 -24.65 -6.67
N ALA A 84 6.84 -25.38 -6.47
CA ALA A 84 8.01 -25.33 -7.35
C ALA A 84 7.67 -25.67 -8.81
N GLU A 85 6.67 -26.54 -9.03
CA GLU A 85 6.22 -26.95 -10.36
C GLU A 85 5.46 -25.83 -11.09
N LYS A 86 4.67 -25.04 -10.36
CA LYS A 86 4.02 -23.84 -10.89
C LYS A 86 5.04 -22.79 -11.34
N LEU A 87 6.04 -22.53 -10.50
CA LEU A 87 7.10 -21.57 -10.81
C LEU A 87 7.93 -22.02 -12.02
N ALA A 88 8.24 -23.32 -12.12
CA ALA A 88 8.93 -23.88 -13.28
C ALA A 88 8.12 -23.72 -14.56
N THR A 89 6.81 -23.93 -14.51
CA THR A 89 5.91 -23.72 -15.66
C THR A 89 5.94 -22.26 -16.13
N LEU A 90 5.86 -21.29 -15.20
CA LEU A 90 5.95 -19.87 -15.53
C LEU A 90 7.32 -19.49 -16.09
N GLN A 91 8.40 -20.02 -15.52
CA GLN A 91 9.75 -19.81 -16.03
C GLN A 91 9.94 -20.37 -17.45
N GLY A 92 9.24 -21.45 -17.80
CA GLY A 92 9.24 -22.02 -19.15
C GLY A 92 8.73 -21.07 -20.23
N TYR A 93 7.95 -20.04 -19.87
CA TYR A 93 7.50 -19.01 -20.80
C TYR A 93 8.54 -17.90 -21.05
N ARG A 94 9.69 -17.90 -20.35
CA ARG A 94 10.74 -16.91 -20.63
C ARG A 94 11.27 -17.06 -22.04
N GLY A 95 11.35 -15.94 -22.77
CA GLY A 95 11.74 -15.91 -24.18
C GLY A 95 10.64 -16.30 -25.16
N ILE A 96 9.45 -16.68 -24.67
CA ILE A 96 8.25 -16.87 -25.50
C ILE A 96 7.52 -15.53 -25.60
N LYS A 97 7.14 -15.16 -26.82
CA LYS A 97 6.37 -13.96 -27.08
C LYS A 97 4.90 -14.21 -26.71
N LEU A 98 4.44 -13.60 -25.63
CA LEU A 98 3.07 -13.69 -25.12
C LEU A 98 2.30 -12.41 -25.44
N SER A 99 1.04 -12.56 -25.82
CA SER A 99 0.10 -11.45 -25.94
C SER A 99 -0.36 -10.93 -24.57
N ALA A 100 -0.84 -9.69 -24.53
CA ALA A 100 -1.43 -9.11 -23.32
C ALA A 100 -2.55 -9.99 -22.73
N THR A 101 -3.39 -10.59 -23.56
CA THR A 101 -4.49 -11.46 -23.14
C THR A 101 -4.01 -12.77 -22.50
N GLU A 102 -2.92 -13.35 -23.03
CA GLU A 102 -2.31 -14.56 -22.47
C GLU A 102 -1.67 -14.27 -21.10
N ILE A 103 -0.97 -13.14 -20.98
CA ILE A 103 -0.42 -12.67 -19.71
C ILE A 103 -1.55 -12.44 -18.69
N GLU A 104 -2.64 -11.81 -19.10
CA GLU A 104 -3.79 -11.56 -18.22
C GLU A 104 -4.46 -12.86 -17.78
N ALA A 105 -4.62 -13.84 -18.67
CA ALA A 105 -5.18 -15.14 -18.35
C ALA A 105 -4.28 -15.92 -17.36
N LEU A 106 -2.97 -15.90 -17.57
CA LEU A 106 -2.01 -16.51 -16.64
C LEU A 106 -2.02 -15.81 -15.28
N ALA A 107 -2.13 -14.48 -15.25
CA ALA A 107 -2.25 -13.70 -14.02
C ALA A 107 -3.54 -14.02 -13.25
N LYS A 108 -4.67 -14.15 -13.94
CA LYS A 108 -5.94 -14.59 -13.31
C LYS A 108 -5.83 -16.00 -12.73
N ALA A 109 -5.19 -16.93 -13.45
CA ALA A 109 -5.02 -18.31 -12.98
C ALA A 109 -4.09 -18.45 -11.76
N ASN A 110 -3.21 -17.47 -11.55
CA ASN A 110 -2.25 -17.43 -10.45
C ASN A 110 -2.53 -16.28 -9.47
N GLN A 111 -3.76 -15.76 -9.47
CA GLN A 111 -4.16 -14.70 -8.57
C GLN A 111 -4.04 -15.18 -7.11
N GLY A 112 -3.44 -14.33 -6.28
CA GLY A 112 -3.15 -14.63 -4.88
C GLY A 112 -1.87 -15.43 -4.64
N ASP A 113 -1.18 -15.87 -5.69
CA ASP A 113 0.15 -16.48 -5.62
C ASP A 113 1.22 -15.41 -5.94
N TYR A 114 1.84 -14.85 -4.91
CA TYR A 114 2.74 -13.69 -5.06
C TYR A 114 3.96 -13.99 -5.95
N MET A 115 4.64 -15.11 -5.72
CA MET A 115 5.86 -15.42 -6.48
C MET A 115 5.54 -15.73 -7.94
N ALA A 116 4.39 -16.35 -8.22
CA ALA A 116 3.87 -16.50 -9.57
C ALA A 116 3.54 -15.14 -10.21
N MET A 117 2.86 -14.24 -9.49
CA MET A 117 2.52 -12.90 -9.96
C MET A 117 3.75 -12.03 -10.23
N LYS A 118 4.81 -12.15 -9.41
CA LYS A 118 6.09 -11.48 -9.63
C LYS A 118 6.78 -11.95 -10.90
N LEU A 119 6.80 -13.27 -11.14
CA LEU A 119 7.30 -13.85 -12.38
C LEU A 119 6.46 -13.40 -13.59
N LEU A 120 5.14 -13.35 -13.45
CA LEU A 120 4.25 -12.87 -14.51
C LEU A 120 4.42 -11.39 -14.81
N SER A 121 4.70 -10.56 -13.80
CA SER A 121 5.05 -9.16 -14.01
C SER A 121 6.36 -8.99 -14.78
N GLN A 122 7.37 -9.83 -14.49
CA GLN A 122 8.60 -9.88 -15.29
C GLN A 122 8.35 -10.35 -16.72
N LEU A 123 7.56 -11.42 -16.90
CA LEU A 123 7.18 -11.91 -18.24
C LEU A 123 6.40 -10.86 -19.03
N ALA A 124 5.50 -10.13 -18.38
CA ALA A 124 4.79 -9.01 -18.99
C ALA A 124 5.76 -7.92 -19.42
N SER A 125 6.70 -7.56 -18.54
CA SER A 125 7.74 -6.58 -18.80
C SER A 125 8.62 -6.95 -20.00
N ASP A 126 9.03 -8.21 -20.10
CA ASP A 126 9.84 -8.74 -21.21
C ASP A 126 9.08 -8.72 -22.54
N ASN A 127 7.75 -8.72 -22.49
CA ASN A 127 6.86 -8.64 -23.65
C ASN A 127 6.36 -7.21 -23.94
N GLY A 128 6.92 -6.19 -23.29
CA GLY A 128 6.56 -4.78 -23.53
C GLY A 128 5.29 -4.31 -22.81
N TYR A 129 4.81 -5.08 -21.83
CA TYR A 129 3.61 -4.77 -21.07
C TYR A 129 3.92 -4.46 -19.60
N ASN A 130 2.96 -3.79 -18.94
CA ASN A 130 2.92 -3.64 -17.50
C ASN A 130 1.74 -4.45 -16.97
N LEU A 131 2.03 -5.39 -16.06
CA LEU A 131 1.01 -6.10 -15.29
C LEU A 131 0.80 -5.36 -13.97
N ARG A 132 -0.38 -4.77 -13.78
CA ARG A 132 -0.76 -4.18 -12.49
C ARG A 132 -1.33 -5.28 -11.58
N TYR A 133 -0.72 -5.44 -10.41
CA TYR A 133 -1.18 -6.34 -9.35
C TYR A 133 -0.80 -5.75 -7.98
N THR A 134 -1.47 -6.18 -6.92
CA THR A 134 -1.09 -5.82 -5.55
C THR A 134 0.09 -6.68 -5.11
N SER A 135 1.22 -6.05 -4.82
CA SER A 135 2.45 -6.72 -4.37
C SER A 135 2.49 -6.96 -2.86
N VAL A 136 3.41 -7.81 -2.40
CA VAL A 136 3.70 -7.99 -0.97
C VAL A 136 4.23 -6.69 -0.36
N GLU A 137 5.00 -5.93 -1.14
CA GLU A 137 5.51 -4.63 -0.75
C GLU A 137 4.36 -3.64 -0.50
N ASP A 138 3.34 -3.60 -1.36
CA ASP A 138 2.13 -2.79 -1.16
C ASP A 138 1.36 -3.21 0.11
N LEU A 139 1.22 -4.54 0.32
CA LEU A 139 0.60 -5.13 1.51
C LEU A 139 1.34 -4.73 2.80
N GLN A 140 2.67 -4.82 2.79
CA GLN A 140 3.51 -4.46 3.93
C GLN A 140 3.46 -2.94 4.19
N GLU A 141 3.41 -2.12 3.15
CA GLU A 141 3.23 -0.66 3.28
C GLU A 141 1.91 -0.32 3.95
N ALA A 142 0.79 -0.93 3.52
CA ALA A 142 -0.50 -0.69 4.16
C ALA A 142 -0.56 -1.21 5.60
N ILE A 143 0.07 -2.35 5.91
CA ILE A 143 0.18 -2.81 7.31
C ILE A 143 0.98 -1.81 8.15
N THR A 144 2.02 -1.21 7.58
CA THR A 144 2.82 -0.17 8.25
C THR A 144 1.99 1.11 8.46
N GLU A 145 1.17 1.50 7.48
CA GLU A 145 0.25 2.62 7.63
C GLU A 145 -0.81 2.34 8.71
N LEU A 146 -1.34 1.12 8.75
CA LEU A 146 -2.27 0.64 9.77
C LEU A 146 -1.67 0.73 11.17
N GLU A 147 -0.43 0.26 11.33
CA GLU A 147 0.35 0.35 12.57
C GLU A 147 0.53 1.81 13.01
N SER A 148 0.91 2.70 12.08
CA SER A 148 1.08 4.12 12.34
C SER A 148 -0.22 4.79 12.80
N LYS A 149 -1.33 4.50 12.12
CA LYS A 149 -2.67 5.02 12.46
C LYS A 149 -3.13 4.53 13.83
N ALA A 150 -2.99 3.24 14.11
CA ALA A 150 -3.37 2.65 15.41
C ALA A 150 -2.55 3.25 16.56
N ASN A 151 -1.23 3.38 16.40
CA ASN A 151 -0.35 3.98 17.40
C ASN A 151 -0.64 5.48 17.60
N THR A 152 -0.95 6.21 16.53
CA THR A 152 -1.36 7.61 16.59
C THR A 152 -2.66 7.74 17.38
N PHE A 153 -3.66 6.92 17.08
CA PHE A 153 -4.93 6.88 17.80
C PHE A 153 -4.72 6.67 19.31
N LEU A 154 -3.93 5.65 19.68
CA LEU A 154 -3.62 5.40 21.10
C LEU A 154 -2.94 6.62 21.72
N LYS A 155 -1.93 7.19 21.05
CA LYS A 155 -1.18 8.35 21.56
C LYS A 155 -2.09 9.55 21.81
N SER A 156 -2.96 9.89 20.86
CA SER A 156 -3.75 11.12 20.87
C SER A 156 -5.09 11.03 21.60
N TYR A 157 -5.69 9.84 21.72
CA TYR A 157 -7.02 9.70 22.32
C TYR A 157 -6.95 9.63 23.84
N ASP A 158 -7.54 10.64 24.49
CA ASP A 158 -7.64 10.77 25.95
C ASP A 158 -9.08 11.02 26.44
N GLY A 159 -10.07 10.89 25.55
CA GLY A 159 -11.50 11.06 25.85
C GLY A 159 -11.95 12.52 25.89
N THR A 160 -11.08 13.49 25.61
CA THR A 160 -11.48 14.90 25.46
C THR A 160 -12.19 15.15 24.14
N LYS A 161 -13.04 16.19 24.08
CA LYS A 161 -13.69 16.61 22.82
C LYS A 161 -12.69 16.91 21.70
N GLU A 162 -11.55 17.48 22.04
CA GLU A 162 -10.45 17.76 21.11
C GLU A 162 -9.85 16.47 20.55
N SER A 163 -9.61 15.47 21.41
CA SER A 163 -9.14 14.16 20.96
C SER A 163 -10.16 13.45 20.06
N GLN A 164 -11.45 13.48 20.41
CA GLN A 164 -12.53 12.78 19.68
C GLN A 164 -12.69 13.22 18.23
N SER A 165 -12.55 14.52 17.95
CA SER A 165 -12.69 15.05 16.60
C SER A 165 -11.55 14.63 15.66
N TYR A 166 -10.35 14.41 16.20
CA TYR A 166 -9.18 13.98 15.42
C TYR A 166 -9.17 12.46 15.20
N THR A 167 -9.63 11.68 16.18
CA THR A 167 -9.50 10.22 16.16
C THR A 167 -10.70 9.47 15.59
N ASN A 168 -11.90 10.05 15.56
CA ASN A 168 -13.04 9.41 14.88
C ASN A 168 -12.78 9.23 13.37
N GLY A 169 -12.06 10.17 12.74
CA GLY A 169 -11.63 10.02 11.34
C GLY A 169 -10.59 8.91 11.13
N LEU A 170 -9.79 8.59 12.16
CA LEU A 170 -8.81 7.50 12.10
C LEU A 170 -9.48 6.12 12.18
N ILE A 171 -10.55 5.95 12.97
CA ILE A 171 -11.28 4.67 13.07
C ILE A 171 -12.03 4.35 11.77
N THR A 172 -12.71 5.32 11.15
CA THR A 172 -13.43 5.10 9.87
C THR A 172 -12.48 4.71 8.73
N VAL A 173 -11.24 5.20 8.75
CA VAL A 173 -10.19 4.77 7.79
C VAL A 173 -9.70 3.34 8.06
N LEU A 174 -9.91 2.80 9.26
CA LEU A 174 -9.60 1.42 9.65
C LEU A 174 -10.75 0.43 9.37
N GLU A 175 -11.95 0.89 8.98
CA GLU A 175 -13.11 0.04 8.68
C GLU A 175 -13.02 -0.63 7.30
N HIS A 176 -12.38 0.01 6.32
CA HIS A 176 -12.26 -0.50 4.95
C HIS A 176 -10.92 -1.11 4.49
N PRO A 177 -9.77 -1.04 5.21
CA PRO A 177 -8.49 -1.35 4.61
C PRO A 177 -8.21 -2.84 4.44
N PHE A 178 -9.02 -3.81 4.90
CA PHE A 178 -8.92 -5.18 4.31
C PHE A 178 -10.17 -5.75 3.69
N GLU A 179 -11.35 -5.16 3.83
CA GLU A 179 -12.45 -5.59 2.96
C GLU A 179 -12.18 -5.06 1.53
N ASP A 180 -11.63 -3.85 1.40
CA ASP A 180 -11.05 -3.37 0.15
C ASP A 180 -9.76 -4.13 -0.22
N TYR A 181 -9.02 -4.75 0.71
CA TYR A 181 -7.88 -5.62 0.37
C TYR A 181 -8.29 -7.00 -0.10
N GLU A 182 -9.20 -7.69 0.58
CA GLU A 182 -9.70 -8.99 0.11
C GLU A 182 -10.45 -8.80 -1.22
N GLU A 183 -11.13 -7.67 -1.43
CA GLU A 183 -11.58 -7.28 -2.77
C GLU A 183 -10.40 -6.94 -3.70
N LEU A 184 -9.45 -6.05 -3.40
CA LEU A 184 -8.31 -5.79 -4.31
C LEU A 184 -7.50 -7.05 -4.66
N PHE A 185 -7.39 -7.99 -3.73
CA PHE A 185 -6.63 -9.24 -3.84
C PHE A 185 -7.43 -10.34 -4.56
N ASN A 186 -8.77 -10.42 -4.37
CA ASN A 186 -9.63 -11.45 -4.99
C ASN A 186 -10.48 -10.94 -6.17
N SER A 187 -10.78 -9.65 -6.24
CA SER A 187 -11.56 -8.97 -7.29
C SER A 187 -10.71 -8.20 -8.32
N SER A 188 -9.38 -8.37 -8.24
CA SER A 188 -8.38 -7.49 -8.85
C SER A 188 -8.74 -6.86 -10.20
N SER A 189 -8.51 -5.54 -10.24
CA SER A 189 -8.27 -4.74 -11.43
C SER A 189 -6.98 -5.17 -12.14
N LEU A 190 -6.91 -6.45 -12.51
CA LEU A 190 -5.90 -6.99 -13.40
C LEU A 190 -6.05 -6.27 -14.72
N SER A 191 -5.08 -5.41 -15.00
CA SER A 191 -4.97 -4.74 -16.28
C SER A 191 -3.55 -4.91 -16.78
N VAL A 192 -3.47 -5.31 -18.04
CA VAL A 192 -2.24 -5.34 -18.79
C VAL A 192 -2.28 -4.12 -19.69
N THR A 193 -1.38 -3.17 -19.44
CA THR A 193 -1.24 -1.99 -20.29
C THR A 193 0.06 -2.10 -21.08
N THR A 194 0.10 -1.53 -22.28
CA THR A 194 1.36 -1.34 -22.98
C THR A 194 2.23 -0.41 -22.14
N LYS A 195 3.53 -0.70 -22.05
CA LYS A 195 4.45 0.24 -21.41
C LYS A 195 4.36 1.60 -22.10
N PRO A 196 4.31 2.71 -21.33
CA PRO A 196 4.46 4.02 -21.94
C PRO A 196 5.82 4.07 -22.62
N ARG A 197 5.83 4.48 -23.89
CA ARG A 197 7.06 4.61 -24.65
C ARG A 197 8.01 5.57 -23.91
N PRO A 198 9.30 5.23 -23.73
CA PRO A 198 10.26 6.13 -23.11
C PRO A 198 10.29 7.48 -23.84
N SER A 199 10.28 8.59 -23.11
CA SER A 199 10.50 9.90 -23.72
C SER A 199 11.97 10.00 -24.17
N LEU A 200 12.20 10.22 -25.46
CA LEU A 200 13.56 10.41 -25.98
C LEU A 200 14.06 11.82 -25.62
N THR A 201 15.29 11.91 -25.13
CA THR A 201 16.02 13.18 -25.12
C THR A 201 16.35 13.61 -26.56
N GLN A 202 16.68 14.88 -26.77
CA GLN A 202 17.00 15.40 -28.10
C GLN A 202 18.18 14.64 -28.76
N GLU A 203 19.24 14.34 -28.00
CA GLU A 203 20.37 13.55 -28.49
C GLU A 203 19.98 12.11 -28.86
N GLN A 204 19.09 11.50 -28.08
CA GLN A 204 18.57 10.16 -28.38
C GLN A 204 17.68 10.18 -29.62
N ALA A 205 16.83 11.19 -29.81
CA ALA A 205 16.00 11.34 -31.00
C ALA A 205 16.86 11.50 -32.28
N GLU A 206 17.93 12.30 -32.22
CA GLU A 206 18.89 12.42 -33.33
C GLU A 206 19.61 11.10 -33.63
N THR A 207 19.94 10.33 -32.59
CA THR A 207 20.56 9.01 -32.74
C THR A 207 19.59 8.03 -33.39
N VAL A 208 18.32 8.01 -32.97
CA VAL A 208 17.27 7.20 -33.59
C VAL A 208 17.09 7.57 -35.06
N LYS A 209 17.10 8.87 -35.40
CA LYS A 209 17.06 9.33 -36.79
C LYS A 209 18.20 8.74 -37.63
N LYS A 210 19.43 8.86 -37.15
CA LYS A 210 20.63 8.31 -37.81
C LYS A 210 20.62 6.78 -37.96
N LEU A 211 19.93 6.06 -37.07
CA LEU A 211 19.83 4.58 -37.16
C LEU A 211 19.03 4.11 -38.39
N PHE A 212 18.13 4.96 -38.91
CA PHE A 212 17.22 4.64 -40.01
C PHE A 212 17.42 5.52 -41.25
N GLU A 213 18.15 6.63 -41.13
CA GLU A 213 18.48 7.54 -42.23
C GLU A 213 19.25 6.80 -43.34
N GLY A 214 18.78 6.92 -44.58
CA GLY A 214 19.38 6.27 -45.76
C GLY A 214 18.95 4.82 -46.02
N TYR A 215 18.06 4.24 -45.20
CA TYR A 215 17.58 2.86 -45.33
C TYR A 215 16.14 2.74 -45.87
N SER A 216 15.78 3.50 -46.91
CA SER A 216 14.38 3.65 -47.40
C SER A 216 13.63 2.35 -47.68
N ASP A 217 14.33 1.30 -48.14
CA ASP A 217 13.67 0.11 -48.70
C ASP A 217 13.66 -1.08 -47.72
N ASN A 218 14.26 -0.95 -46.53
CA ASN A 218 14.44 -2.06 -45.57
C ASN A 218 14.36 -1.64 -44.09
N LEU A 219 13.61 -0.57 -43.79
CA LEU A 219 13.47 -0.03 -42.43
C LEU A 219 12.96 -1.08 -41.41
N GLU A 220 11.98 -1.90 -41.80
CA GLU A 220 11.40 -2.93 -40.92
C GLU A 220 12.40 -4.05 -40.59
N ALA A 221 13.11 -4.57 -41.59
CA ALA A 221 14.14 -5.59 -41.38
C ALA A 221 15.33 -5.06 -40.57
N ARG A 222 15.65 -3.77 -40.70
CA ARG A 222 16.66 -3.09 -39.88
C ARG A 222 16.19 -2.98 -38.43
N ALA A 223 14.95 -2.54 -38.23
CA ALA A 223 14.32 -2.39 -36.93
C ALA A 223 14.38 -3.69 -36.13
N ASP A 224 14.06 -4.84 -36.73
CA ASP A 224 14.02 -6.15 -36.06
C ASP A 224 15.32 -6.55 -35.33
N SER A 225 16.46 -5.93 -35.67
CA SER A 225 17.77 -6.19 -35.05
C SER A 225 18.25 -5.12 -34.06
N LEU A 226 17.49 -4.03 -33.89
CA LEU A 226 17.91 -2.86 -33.11
C LEU A 226 17.26 -2.84 -31.72
N SER A 227 18.04 -2.42 -30.73
CA SER A 227 17.56 -2.02 -29.40
C SER A 227 18.39 -0.83 -28.92
N PHE A 228 17.72 0.23 -28.49
CA PHE A 228 18.35 1.49 -28.09
C PHE A 228 17.46 2.24 -27.10
N ALA A 229 18.04 2.85 -26.07
CA ALA A 229 17.35 3.65 -25.07
C ALA A 229 16.13 2.96 -24.39
N GLY A 230 16.19 1.63 -24.25
CA GLY A 230 15.10 0.84 -23.67
C GLY A 230 13.92 0.61 -24.61
N MET A 231 14.04 0.97 -25.89
CA MET A 231 13.06 0.70 -26.94
C MET A 231 13.50 -0.49 -27.78
N ASP A 232 12.53 -1.31 -28.18
CA ASP A 232 12.72 -2.35 -29.20
C ASP A 232 12.73 -1.76 -30.63
N GLY A 233 13.08 -2.59 -31.61
CA GLY A 233 13.14 -2.21 -33.01
C GLY A 233 11.90 -1.49 -33.55
N LYS A 234 10.71 -2.00 -33.21
CA LYS A 234 9.43 -1.45 -33.68
C LYS A 234 9.14 -0.13 -33.02
N GLU A 235 9.44 -0.02 -31.73
CA GLU A 235 9.35 1.22 -30.99
C GLU A 235 10.32 2.27 -31.56
N LEU A 236 11.55 1.90 -31.90
CA LEU A 236 12.51 2.79 -32.53
C LEU A 236 12.05 3.25 -33.92
N LEU A 237 11.48 2.35 -34.72
CA LEU A 237 11.00 2.67 -36.06
C LEU A 237 9.79 3.60 -36.03
N SER A 238 8.83 3.37 -35.13
CA SER A 238 7.69 4.30 -35.01
C SER A 238 8.10 5.64 -34.36
N SER A 239 9.12 5.68 -33.49
CA SER A 239 9.72 6.96 -33.05
C SER A 239 10.42 7.69 -34.19
N TYR A 240 11.11 6.97 -35.08
CA TYR A 240 11.69 7.55 -36.29
C TYR A 240 10.62 8.23 -37.17
N TYR A 241 9.49 7.56 -37.41
CA TYR A 241 8.38 8.15 -38.17
C TYR A 241 7.78 9.38 -37.49
N GLU A 242 7.63 9.38 -36.16
CA GLU A 242 7.14 10.54 -35.41
C GLU A 242 8.10 11.73 -35.52
N ILE A 243 9.41 11.49 -35.39
CA ILE A 243 10.45 12.52 -35.49
C ILE A 243 10.42 13.18 -36.87
N ILE A 244 10.47 12.39 -37.95
CA ILE A 244 10.50 12.96 -39.31
C ILE A 244 9.16 13.61 -39.71
N SER A 245 8.04 13.16 -39.13
CA SER A 245 6.72 13.76 -39.38
C SER A 245 6.55 15.10 -38.65
N ALA A 246 7.24 15.31 -37.52
CA ALA A 246 7.23 16.58 -36.80
C ALA A 246 8.12 17.65 -37.43
N GLU A 247 9.04 17.26 -38.30
CA GLU A 247 9.98 18.14 -39.02
C GLU A 247 9.49 18.53 -40.44
N ALA A 248 8.45 17.86 -40.95
CA ALA A 248 7.86 18.07 -42.28
C ALA A 248 6.73 19.11 -42.27
#